data_AF-A0A373FU37-F1
#
_entry.id   AF-A0A373FU37-F1
#
_cell.length_a   1.000
_cell.length_b   1.000
_cell.length_c   1.000
_cell.angle_alpha   90.00
_cell.angle_beta   90.00
_cell.angle_gamma   90.00
#
_symmetry.space_group_name_H-M   'P 1'
#
loop_
_entity.id
_entity.type
_entity.pdbx_description
1 polymer ?
#
loop_
_entity_poly.entity_id
_entity_poly.type
_entity_poly.pdbx_seq_one_letter_code
_entity_poly.pdbx_strand_id
1 'polypeptide(L)'
;MYVGNNAVETDETLLWEAVNLWFYGGEGETPLDEKRGVELLEIMCERGVPYAMFLLGETYAKGLWGKTKDEDAAHGWYRKSAELGCVAADKALSDLPF
;
A
#
# COMPACT_ATOMS: atom_id res chain seq x y z
N MET A 1 -15.21 16.35 -16.21
CA MET A 1 -16.48 16.15 -15.49
C MET A 1 -16.58 14.67 -15.16
N TYR A 2 -16.25 14.25 -13.94
CA TYR A 2 -16.62 12.91 -13.46
C TYR A 2 -17.83 13.07 -12.55
N VAL A 3 -18.99 12.98 -13.17
CA VAL A 3 -20.30 12.98 -12.50
C VAL A 3 -20.55 11.57 -12.01
N GLY A 4 -20.80 11.45 -10.71
CA GLY A 4 -21.74 10.50 -10.10
C GLY A 4 -21.41 9.02 -10.24
N ASN A 5 -21.18 8.36 -9.11
CA ASN A 5 -22.00 7.21 -8.73
C ASN A 5 -21.71 6.76 -7.31
N ASN A 6 -22.75 6.19 -6.69
CA ASN A 6 -22.70 5.37 -5.49
C ASN A 6 -21.72 4.18 -5.66
N ALA A 7 -20.43 4.44 -5.67
CA ALA A 7 -19.44 3.37 -5.69
C ALA A 7 -19.47 2.70 -4.32
N VAL A 8 -20.02 1.49 -4.28
CA VAL A 8 -19.61 0.50 -3.28
C VAL A 8 -18.09 0.65 -3.16
N GLU A 9 -17.56 1.02 -1.99
CA GLU A 9 -16.12 1.16 -1.75
C GLU A 9 -15.47 -0.21 -1.92
N THR A 10 -15.27 -0.59 -3.18
CA THR A 10 -14.59 -1.82 -3.56
C THR A 10 -13.13 -1.67 -3.20
N ASP A 11 -12.52 -2.79 -2.84
CA ASP A 11 -11.09 -2.85 -2.49
C ASP A 11 -10.21 -2.21 -3.59
N GLU A 12 -10.58 -2.35 -4.85
CA GLU A 12 -9.85 -1.70 -5.96
C GLU A 12 -9.86 -0.16 -5.90
N THR A 13 -10.99 0.45 -5.50
CA THR A 13 -11.11 1.92 -5.43
C THR A 13 -10.29 2.48 -4.27
N LEU A 14 -10.33 1.81 -3.11
CA LEU A 14 -9.52 2.17 -1.94
C LEU A 14 -8.03 2.02 -2.21
N LEU A 15 -7.64 0.97 -2.94
CA LEU A 15 -6.25 0.76 -3.33
C LEU A 15 -5.76 1.87 -4.26
N TRP A 16 -6.59 2.27 -5.23
CA TRP A 16 -6.27 3.37 -6.12
C TRP A 16 -6.18 4.70 -5.37
N GLU A 17 -7.11 5.00 -4.45
CA GLU A 17 -7.04 6.20 -3.61
C GLU A 17 -5.77 6.23 -2.76
N ALA A 18 -5.43 5.11 -2.13
CA ALA A 18 -4.21 4.98 -1.34
C ALA A 18 -2.97 5.28 -2.20
N VAL A 19 -2.83 4.61 -3.35
CA VAL A 19 -1.70 4.80 -4.28
C VAL A 19 -1.66 6.23 -4.83
N ASN A 20 -2.81 6.83 -5.13
CA ASN A 20 -2.92 8.20 -5.64
C ASN A 20 -2.46 9.23 -4.61
N LEU A 21 -2.90 9.09 -3.35
CA LEU A 21 -2.43 9.94 -2.24
C LEU A 21 -0.93 9.75 -1.97
N TRP A 22 -0.44 8.53 -2.16
CA TRP A 22 0.93 8.11 -1.81
C TRP A 22 1.99 8.46 -2.86
N PHE A 23 1.69 8.31 -4.16
CA PHE A 23 2.64 8.57 -5.25
C PHE A 23 2.37 9.84 -6.04
N TYR A 24 1.10 10.17 -6.27
CA TYR A 24 0.71 11.21 -7.22
C TYR A 24 0.26 12.49 -6.54
N GLY A 25 -0.06 12.43 -5.24
CA GLY A 25 -0.55 13.58 -4.48
C GLY A 25 -1.91 14.06 -4.97
N GLY A 26 -2.78 13.12 -5.37
CA GLY A 26 -4.14 13.38 -5.81
C GLY A 26 -4.23 13.98 -7.22
N GLU A 27 -4.84 13.28 -8.17
CA GLU A 27 -5.29 13.92 -9.42
C GLU A 27 -6.46 14.89 -9.12
N GLY A 28 -6.15 16.17 -8.82
CA GLY A 28 -7.11 17.23 -8.46
C GLY A 28 -6.76 18.02 -7.20
N GLU A 29 -7.74 18.72 -6.61
CA GLU A 29 -7.62 19.60 -5.42
C GLU A 29 -7.24 18.87 -4.10
N THR A 30 -6.85 17.60 -4.15
CA THR A 30 -6.53 16.82 -2.95
C THR A 30 -5.03 16.86 -2.72
N PRO A 31 -4.53 17.51 -1.66
CA PRO A 31 -3.10 17.56 -1.40
C PRO A 31 -2.53 16.17 -1.11
N LEU A 32 -1.24 15.99 -1.41
CA LEU A 32 -0.45 14.83 -0.99
C LEU A 32 -0.63 14.63 0.52
N ASP A 33 -1.29 13.53 0.88
CA ASP A 33 -1.54 13.16 2.27
C ASP A 33 -1.06 11.73 2.49
N GLU A 34 0.23 11.64 2.76
CA GLU A 34 0.93 10.37 2.87
C GLU A 34 0.47 9.57 4.09
N LYS A 35 0.05 10.25 5.16
CA LYS A 35 -0.51 9.61 6.35
C LYS A 35 -1.81 8.90 6.00
N ARG A 36 -2.70 9.61 5.32
CA ARG A 36 -3.97 9.03 4.87
C ARG A 36 -3.75 7.88 3.89
N GLY A 37 -2.77 7.98 3.00
CA GLY A 37 -2.36 6.88 2.12
C GLY A 37 -1.98 5.63 2.90
N VAL A 38 -1.18 5.77 3.97
CA VAL A 38 -0.79 4.64 4.84
C VAL A 38 -1.99 4.09 5.63
N GLU A 39 -2.85 4.95 6.18
CA GLU A 39 -4.05 4.50 6.91
C GLU A 39 -4.98 3.65 6.00
N LEU A 40 -5.17 4.09 4.75
CA LEU A 40 -5.91 3.34 3.75
C LEU A 40 -5.24 1.98 3.45
N LEU A 41 -3.91 1.96 3.32
CA LEU A 41 -3.18 0.70 3.13
C LEU A 41 -3.34 -0.24 4.33
N GLU A 42 -3.35 0.27 5.56
CA GLU A 42 -3.57 -0.55 6.76
C GLU A 42 -4.97 -1.19 6.76
N ILE A 43 -6.02 -0.42 6.46
CA ILE A 43 -7.39 -0.95 6.31
C ILE A 43 -7.42 -2.05 5.24
N MET A 44 -6.72 -1.85 4.13
CA MET A 44 -6.67 -2.80 3.03
C MET A 44 -5.87 -4.05 3.38
N CYS A 45 -4.83 -3.93 4.21
CA CYS A 45 -4.13 -5.07 4.78
C CYS A 45 -5.07 -5.89 5.69
N GLU A 46 -5.90 -5.23 6.51
CA GLU A 46 -6.89 -5.90 7.36
C GLU A 46 -7.97 -6.63 6.53
N ARG A 47 -8.30 -6.09 5.35
CA ARG A 47 -9.19 -6.74 4.37
C ARG A 47 -8.52 -7.88 3.60
N GLY A 48 -7.24 -8.13 3.82
CA GLY A 48 -6.50 -9.21 3.16
C GLY A 48 -6.07 -8.88 1.73
N VAL A 49 -5.93 -7.59 1.39
CA VAL A 49 -5.49 -7.18 0.05
C VAL A 49 -3.97 -7.35 -0.07
N PRO A 50 -3.48 -8.28 -0.92
CA PRO A 50 -2.05 -8.56 -1.03
C PRO A 50 -1.24 -7.32 -1.41
N TYR A 51 -1.74 -6.52 -2.35
CA TYR A 51 -1.03 -5.35 -2.85
C TYR A 51 -0.82 -4.29 -1.76
N ALA A 52 -1.76 -4.14 -0.83
CA ALA A 52 -1.62 -3.21 0.28
C ALA A 52 -0.53 -3.65 1.25
N MET A 53 -0.46 -4.95 1.56
CA MET A 53 0.60 -5.53 2.40
C MET A 53 1.98 -5.36 1.76
N PHE A 54 2.08 -5.46 0.44
CA PHE A 54 3.30 -5.17 -0.31
C PHE A 54 3.73 -3.71 -0.13
N LEU A 55 2.81 -2.75 -0.36
CA LEU A 55 3.10 -1.33 -0.21
C LEU A 55 3.49 -0.98 1.24
N LEU A 56 2.85 -1.61 2.23
CA LEU A 56 3.22 -1.46 3.64
C LEU A 56 4.65 -2.00 3.89
N GLY A 57 5.00 -3.14 3.30
CA GLY A 57 6.37 -3.66 3.32
C GLY A 57 7.38 -2.65 2.75
N GLU A 58 7.05 -1.99 1.64
CA GLU A 58 7.86 -0.92 1.03
C GLU A 58 8.04 0.27 2.00
N THR A 59 6.98 0.65 2.74
CA THR A 59 7.09 1.73 3.76
C THR A 59 8.15 1.39 4.81
N TYR A 60 8.17 0.14 5.29
CA TYR A 60 9.12 -0.34 6.30
C TYR A 60 10.52 -0.53 5.72
N ALA A 61 10.64 -1.05 4.49
CA ALA A 61 11.93 -1.26 3.84
C ALA A 61 12.65 0.06 3.53
N LYS A 62 11.90 1.12 3.21
CA LYS A 62 12.46 2.44 2.87
C LYS A 62 12.48 3.41 4.05
N GLY A 63 11.82 3.08 5.16
CA GLY A 63 11.72 3.96 6.33
C GLY A 63 11.02 5.28 6.00
N LEU A 64 9.92 5.20 5.27
CA LEU A 64 9.20 6.36 4.77
C LEU A 64 8.11 6.83 5.76
N TRP A 65 7.69 8.09 5.65
CA TRP A 65 6.58 8.69 6.42
C TRP A 65 6.76 8.68 7.94
N GLY A 66 8.02 8.72 8.38
CA GLY A 66 8.36 8.68 9.80
C GLY A 66 8.31 7.28 10.40
N LYS A 67 8.08 6.23 9.60
CA LYS A 67 8.38 4.86 10.01
C LYS A 67 9.89 4.65 9.96
N THR A 68 10.44 4.04 11.00
CA THR A 68 11.84 3.63 10.99
C THR A 68 12.03 2.54 9.95
N LYS A 69 13.13 2.61 9.20
CA LYS A 69 13.52 1.53 8.31
C LYS A 69 13.67 0.24 9.12
N ASP A 70 12.88 -0.76 8.78
CA ASP A 70 12.84 -2.06 9.45
C ASP A 70 12.67 -3.15 8.39
N GLU A 71 13.79 -3.77 8.02
CA GLU A 71 13.85 -4.77 6.96
C GLU A 71 13.19 -6.09 7.39
N ASP A 72 13.28 -6.45 8.68
CA ASP A 72 12.60 -7.62 9.24
C ASP A 72 11.07 -7.45 9.18
N ALA A 73 10.55 -6.28 9.56
CA ALA A 73 9.13 -5.97 9.44
C ALA A 73 8.70 -5.99 7.97
N ALA A 74 9.48 -5.39 7.08
CA ALA A 74 9.20 -5.41 5.64
C ALA A 74 9.13 -6.84 5.09
N HIS A 75 10.10 -7.70 5.42
CA HIS A 75 10.09 -9.12 5.06
C HIS A 75 8.83 -9.84 5.54
N GLY A 76 8.39 -9.57 6.77
CA GLY A 76 7.17 -10.15 7.33
C GLY A 76 5.91 -9.76 6.52
N TRP A 77 5.82 -8.51 6.11
CA TRP A 77 4.70 -8.01 5.30
C TRP A 77 4.73 -8.53 3.87
N TYR A 78 5.91 -8.57 3.23
CA TYR A 78 6.06 -9.15 1.91
C TYR A 78 5.73 -10.65 1.91
N ARG A 79 6.11 -11.38 2.96
CA ARG A 79 5.78 -12.82 3.07
C ARG A 79 4.28 -13.03 3.13
N LYS A 80 3.57 -12.30 4.00
CA LYS A 80 2.10 -12.38 4.06
C LYS A 80 1.44 -12.05 2.72
N SER A 81 1.95 -11.03 2.04
CA SER A 81 1.46 -10.64 0.71
C SER A 81 1.71 -11.73 -0.34
N ALA A 82 2.90 -12.35 -0.34
CA ALA A 82 3.25 -13.44 -1.23
C ALA A 82 2.43 -14.71 -0.95
N GLU A 83 2.16 -15.02 0.33
CA GLU A 83 1.27 -16.12 0.75
C GLU A 83 -0.16 -15.95 0.22
N LEU A 84 -0.61 -14.70 0.04
CA LEU A 84 -1.89 -14.36 -0.59
C LEU A 84 -1.82 -14.34 -2.13
N GLY A 85 -0.69 -14.73 -2.72
CA GLY A 85 -0.51 -14.81 -4.17
C GLY A 85 -0.02 -13.51 -4.83
N CYS A 86 0.52 -12.56 -4.06
CA CYS A 86 1.08 -11.34 -4.66
C CYS A 86 2.43 -11.60 -5.33
N VAL A 87 2.45 -11.57 -6.67
CA VAL A 87 3.69 -11.70 -7.45
C VAL A 87 4.66 -10.54 -7.18
N ALA A 88 4.15 -9.33 -6.92
CA ALA A 88 4.99 -8.18 -6.60
C ALA A 88 5.75 -8.37 -5.27
N ALA A 89 5.09 -8.95 -4.27
CA ALA A 89 5.71 -9.21 -2.98
C ALA A 89 6.70 -10.38 -3.03
N ASP A 90 6.39 -11.44 -3.78
CA ASP A 90 7.32 -12.56 -3.99
C ASP A 90 8.63 -12.09 -4.65
N LYS A 91 8.51 -11.21 -5.66
CA LYS A 91 9.65 -10.59 -6.30
C LYS A 91 10.45 -9.70 -5.35
N ALA A 92 9.76 -8.89 -4.54
CA ALA A 92 10.43 -8.01 -3.58
C ALA A 92 11.14 -8.81 -2.48
N LEU A 93 10.55 -9.90 -2.02
CA LEU A 93 11.19 -10.86 -1.11
C LEU A 93 12.47 -11.46 -1.69
N SER A 94 12.49 -11.74 -2.98
CA SER A 94 13.71 -12.23 -3.66
C SER A 94 14.77 -11.15 -3.87
N ASP A 95 14.38 -9.87 -3.93
CA ASP A 95 15.29 -8.74 -4.12
C ASP A 95 15.93 -8.27 -2.82
N LEU A 96 15.25 -8.48 -1.68
CA LEU A 96 15.79 -8.14 -0.37
C LEU A 96 16.89 -9.13 0.06
N PRO A 97 18.07 -8.63 0.45
CA PRO A 97 19.10 -9.47 1.03
C PRO A 97 18.68 -9.96 2.42
N PHE A 98 18.91 -11.25 2.66
CA PHE A 98 18.69 -11.98 3.91
C PHE A 98 19.70 -11.61 5.01
#